data_AF-A0A973NXH3-F1
#
_entry.id   AF-A0A973NXH3-F1
#
_cell.length_a   1.000
_cell.length_b   1.000
_cell.length_c   1.000
_cell.angle_alpha   90.00
_cell.angle_beta   90.00
_cell.angle_gamma   90.00
#
_symmetry.space_group_name_H-M   'P 1'
#
loop_
_entity.id
_entity.type
_entity.pdbx_description
1 polymer ?
#
loop_
_entity_poly.entity_id
_entity_poly.type
_entity_poly.pdbx_seq_one_letter_code
_entity_poly.pdbx_strand_id
1 'polypeptide(L)'
;MPSAVFDYSKVETVATQLHNANTELVNRLNDLQNTVTAMLSSGGGLYMEQSSPALHDAYAHFTVTLQNAMNNIGNFATQFDKIKKGLADFDDSTQKAVIAAGQKQ
;
A
#
# COMPACT_ATOMS: atom_id res chain seq x y z
N MET A 1 16.89 -31.12 7.49
CA MET A 1 16.20 -30.04 6.76
C MET A 1 16.31 -28.77 7.58
N PRO A 2 16.59 -27.59 7.00
CA PRO A 2 16.67 -26.37 7.78
C PRO A 2 15.29 -26.09 8.38
N SER A 3 15.18 -25.96 9.70
CA SER A 3 13.95 -25.51 10.35
C SER A 3 13.74 -24.05 9.97
N ALA A 4 12.84 -23.78 9.05
CA ALA A 4 12.42 -22.42 8.74
C ALA A 4 11.76 -21.82 9.99
N VAL A 5 12.52 -21.06 10.77
CA VAL A 5 11.99 -20.24 11.85
C VAL A 5 11.35 -19.03 11.19
N PHE A 6 10.02 -18.98 11.19
CA PHE A 6 9.28 -17.84 10.66
C PHE A 6 9.29 -16.71 11.68
N ASP A 7 9.80 -15.54 11.27
CA ASP A 7 9.91 -14.36 12.12
C ASP A 7 8.76 -13.41 11.83
N TYR A 8 7.67 -13.58 12.59
CA TYR A 8 6.46 -12.74 12.48
C TYR A 8 6.76 -11.25 12.62
N SER A 9 7.73 -10.89 13.46
CA SER A 9 8.07 -9.49 13.74
C SER A 9 8.70 -8.79 12.52
N LYS A 10 9.51 -9.52 11.74
CA LYS A 10 10.10 -8.98 10.51
C LYS A 10 9.07 -8.80 9.41
N VAL A 11 8.16 -9.76 9.26
CA VAL A 11 7.08 -9.65 8.26
C VAL A 11 6.14 -8.50 8.60
N GLU A 12 5.80 -8.34 9.88
CA GLU A 12 5.02 -7.19 10.36
C GLU A 12 5.74 -5.86 10.13
N THR A 13 7.04 -5.79 10.43
CA THR A 13 7.85 -4.58 10.20
C THR A 13 7.80 -4.16 8.73
N VAL A 14 8.00 -5.09 7.80
CA VAL A 14 7.98 -4.80 6.35
C VAL A 14 6.58 -4.40 5.88
N ALA A 15 5.54 -5.10 6.32
CA ALA A 15 4.16 -4.76 5.98
C ALA A 15 3.80 -3.34 6.46
N THR A 16 4.13 -3.00 7.70
CA THR A 16 3.93 -1.65 8.25
C THR A 16 4.70 -0.59 7.48
N GLN A 17 5.97 -0.85 7.13
CA GLN A 17 6.78 0.09 6.33
C GLN A 17 6.14 0.35 4.96
N LEU A 18 5.68 -0.70 4.27
CA LEU A 18 5.03 -0.57 2.96
C LEU A 18 3.70 0.19 3.05
N HIS A 19 2.88 -0.08 4.08
CA HIS A 19 1.62 0.65 4.31
C HIS A 19 1.85 2.13 4.59
N ASN A 20 2.83 2.45 5.45
CA ASN A 20 3.17 3.83 5.80
C ASN A 20 3.69 4.58 4.58
N ALA A 21 4.63 3.99 3.84
CA ALA A 21 5.18 4.59 2.63
C ALA A 21 4.08 4.82 1.57
N ASN A 22 3.20 3.85 1.37
CA ASN A 22 2.09 3.99 0.43
C ASN A 22 1.15 5.16 0.83
N THR A 23 0.80 5.26 2.11
CA THR A 23 -0.06 6.34 2.61
C THR A 23 0.58 7.71 2.42
N GLU A 24 1.87 7.85 2.77
CA GLU A 24 2.61 9.10 2.61
C GLU A 24 2.70 9.53 1.14
N LEU A 25 3.04 8.59 0.24
CA LEU A 25 3.18 8.86 -1.18
C LEU A 25 1.84 9.24 -1.82
N VAL A 26 0.75 8.54 -1.49
CA VAL A 26 -0.59 8.88 -1.99
C VAL A 26 -1.00 10.28 -1.56
N ASN A 27 -0.81 10.63 -0.28
CA ASN A 27 -1.13 11.97 0.21
C ASN A 27 -0.31 13.04 -0.51
N ARG A 28 1.01 12.82 -0.65
CA ARG A 28 1.89 13.78 -1.31
C ARG A 28 1.55 13.97 -2.79
N LEU A 29 1.13 12.91 -3.49
CA LEU A 29 0.69 12.99 -4.89
C LEU A 29 -0.58 13.81 -5.02
N ASN A 30 -1.56 13.60 -4.12
CA ASN A 30 -2.80 14.37 -4.12
C ASN A 30 -2.54 15.85 -3.83
N ASP A 31 -1.64 16.18 -2.90
CA ASP A 31 -1.26 17.57 -2.61
C ASP A 31 -0.62 18.27 -3.82
N LEU A 32 0.26 17.55 -4.54
CA LEU A 32 0.88 18.06 -5.76
C LEU A 32 -0.14 18.27 -6.88
N GLN A 33 -1.09 17.33 -7.04
CA GLN A 33 -2.20 17.49 -7.99
C GLN A 33 -3.03 18.72 -7.68
N ASN A 34 -3.41 18.92 -6.42
CA ASN A 34 -4.16 20.10 -6.00
C ASN A 34 -3.38 21.39 -6.28
N THR A 35 -2.07 21.38 -6.01
CA THR A 35 -1.19 22.54 -6.27
C THR A 35 -1.12 22.87 -7.76
N VAL A 36 -0.96 21.86 -8.62
CA VAL A 36 -0.90 22.06 -10.08
C VAL A 36 -2.24 22.50 -10.64
N THR A 37 -3.35 21.89 -10.22
CA THR A 37 -4.70 22.30 -10.61
C THR A 37 -4.98 23.75 -10.21
N ALA A 38 -4.56 24.17 -9.00
CA ALA A 38 -4.71 25.56 -8.57
C ALA A 38 -3.89 26.53 -9.44
N MET A 39 -2.66 26.17 -9.80
CA MET A 39 -1.81 26.99 -10.70
C MET A 39 -2.43 27.16 -12.10
N LEU A 40 -3.12 26.13 -12.59
CA LEU A 40 -3.74 26.10 -13.92
C LEU A 40 -5.22 26.56 -13.92
N SER A 41 -5.76 27.00 -12.78
CA SER A 41 -7.14 27.50 -12.69
C SER A 41 -7.20 29.02 -12.96
N SER A 42 -8.35 29.53 -13.38
CA SER A 42 -8.54 30.98 -13.59
C SER A 42 -8.28 31.74 -12.27
N GLY A 43 -7.34 32.69 -12.30
CA GLY A 43 -6.83 33.39 -11.11
C GLY A 43 -5.63 32.71 -10.44
N GLY A 44 -5.19 31.55 -10.94
CA GLY A 44 -3.94 30.90 -10.59
C GLY A 44 -2.73 31.54 -11.28
N GLY A 45 -1.52 31.15 -10.83
CA GLY A 45 -0.27 31.76 -11.27
C GLY A 45 0.20 31.39 -12.69
N LEU A 46 -0.46 30.44 -13.37
CA LEU A 46 -0.07 29.95 -14.71
C LEU A 46 -1.30 29.66 -15.60
N TYR A 47 -2.40 30.39 -15.41
CA TYR A 47 -3.56 30.20 -16.27
C TYR A 47 -3.34 30.79 -17.67
N MET A 48 -3.54 29.95 -18.67
CA MET A 48 -3.52 30.27 -20.09
C MET A 48 -4.75 29.61 -20.71
N GLU A 49 -5.69 30.41 -21.22
CA GLU A 49 -7.03 29.96 -21.64
C GLU A 49 -7.01 28.75 -22.60
N GLN A 50 -6.05 28.73 -23.52
CA GLN A 50 -5.95 27.67 -24.53
C GLN A 50 -5.16 26.44 -24.07
N SER A 51 -4.12 26.62 -23.25
CA SER A 51 -3.18 25.53 -22.91
C SER A 51 -3.40 24.93 -21.52
N SER A 52 -3.95 25.69 -20.56
CA SER A 52 -4.22 25.19 -19.21
C SER A 52 -5.15 23.97 -19.17
N PRO A 53 -6.22 23.86 -20.00
CA PRO A 53 -7.04 22.65 -20.04
C PRO A 53 -6.23 21.41 -20.44
N ALA A 54 -5.42 21.50 -21.50
CA ALA A 54 -4.59 20.39 -21.97
C ALA A 54 -3.51 20.01 -20.95
N LEU A 55 -2.90 20.99 -20.29
CA LEU A 55 -1.92 20.76 -19.21
C LEU A 55 -2.57 20.11 -17.98
N HIS A 56 -3.78 20.54 -17.63
CA HIS A 56 -4.54 19.94 -16.54
C HIS A 56 -4.84 18.47 -16.82
N ASP A 57 -5.33 18.14 -18.01
CA ASP A 57 -5.65 16.78 -18.40
C ASP A 57 -4.41 15.88 -18.43
N ALA A 58 -3.29 16.38 -18.97
CA ALA A 58 -2.01 15.67 -18.96
C ALA A 58 -1.53 15.37 -17.53
N TYR A 59 -1.66 16.34 -16.61
CA TYR A 59 -1.25 16.17 -15.22
C TYR A 59 -2.20 15.23 -14.45
N ALA A 60 -3.50 15.31 -14.70
CA ALA A 60 -4.48 14.38 -14.14
C ALA A 60 -4.18 12.95 -14.58
N HIS A 61 -3.87 12.72 -15.86
CA HIS A 61 -3.48 11.41 -16.37
C HIS A 61 -2.20 10.90 -15.71
N PHE A 62 -1.17 11.74 -15.61
CA PHE A 62 0.07 11.42 -14.91
C PHE A 62 -0.19 11.02 -13.44
N THR A 63 -1.04 11.77 -12.74
CA THR A 63 -1.40 11.49 -11.35
C THR A 63 -2.09 10.14 -11.21
N VAL A 64 -3.03 9.80 -12.12
CA VAL A 64 -3.68 8.49 -12.15
C VAL A 64 -2.68 7.37 -12.37
N THR A 65 -1.71 7.53 -13.27
CA THR A 65 -0.64 6.54 -13.48
C THR A 65 0.16 6.30 -12.20
N LEU A 66 0.50 7.36 -11.47
CA LEU A 66 1.23 7.24 -10.21
C LEU A 66 0.38 6.63 -9.09
N GLN A 67 -0.89 7.01 -8.96
CA GLN A 67 -1.83 6.40 -8.01
C GLN A 67 -1.97 4.90 -8.25
N ASN A 68 -2.04 4.46 -9.52
CA ASN A 68 -2.07 3.04 -9.86
C ASN A 68 -0.80 2.30 -9.42
N ALA A 69 0.37 2.92 -9.61
CA ALA A 69 1.63 2.36 -9.13
C ALA A 69 1.66 2.26 -7.59
N MET A 70 1.16 3.27 -6.88
CA MET A 70 1.07 3.25 -5.41
C MET A 70 0.09 2.17 -4.92
N ASN A 71 -1.07 2.03 -5.56
CA ASN A 71 -2.02 0.95 -5.26
C ASN A 71 -1.38 -0.44 -5.37
N ASN A 72 -0.46 -0.65 -6.32
CA ASN A 72 0.30 -1.89 -6.42
C ASN A 72 1.22 -2.12 -5.20
N ILE A 73 1.85 -1.07 -4.66
CA ILE A 73 2.63 -1.16 -3.41
C ILE A 73 1.72 -1.54 -2.24
N GLY A 74 0.55 -0.92 -2.12
CA GLY A 74 -0.45 -1.28 -1.11
C GLY A 74 -0.93 -2.74 -1.24
N ASN A 75 -1.07 -3.24 -2.48
CA ASN A 75 -1.39 -4.64 -2.74
C ASN A 75 -0.29 -5.59 -2.28
N PHE A 76 0.99 -5.23 -2.47
CA PHE A 76 2.11 -6.00 -1.94
C PHE A 76 2.09 -6.01 -0.41
N ALA A 77 1.89 -4.86 0.25
CA ALA A 77 1.76 -4.79 1.71
C ALA A 77 0.65 -5.73 2.23
N THR A 78 -0.51 -5.71 1.57
CA THR A 78 -1.65 -6.59 1.88
C THR A 78 -1.30 -8.09 1.69
N GLN A 79 -0.44 -8.44 0.74
CA GLN A 79 0.03 -9.81 0.58
C GLN A 79 0.90 -10.26 1.78
N PHE A 80 1.76 -9.39 2.31
CA PHE A 80 2.51 -9.70 3.54
C PHE A 80 1.58 -9.92 4.73
N ASP A 81 0.52 -9.12 4.87
CA ASP A 81 -0.50 -9.32 5.90
C ASP A 81 -1.21 -10.67 5.77
N LYS A 82 -1.57 -11.07 4.54
CA LYS A 82 -2.19 -12.37 4.27
C LYS A 82 -1.26 -13.53 4.60
N ILE A 83 0.03 -13.42 4.27
CA ILE A 83 1.03 -14.43 4.62
C ILE A 83 1.14 -14.58 6.14
N LYS A 84 1.25 -13.46 6.87
CA LYS A 84 1.25 -13.43 8.34
C LYS A 84 0.01 -14.11 8.91
N LYS A 85 -1.18 -13.77 8.40
CA LYS A 85 -2.43 -14.38 8.88
C LYS A 85 -2.49 -15.88 8.62
N GLY A 86 -2.16 -16.32 7.41
CA GLY A 86 -2.18 -17.74 7.06
C GLY A 86 -1.25 -18.58 7.93
N LEU A 87 -0.09 -18.04 8.31
CA LEU A 87 0.86 -18.72 9.18
C LEU A 87 0.39 -18.76 10.64
N ALA A 88 -0.18 -17.66 11.15
CA ALA A 88 -0.76 -17.63 12.48
C ALA A 88 -1.93 -18.62 12.62
N ASP A 89 -2.80 -18.68 11.60
CA ASP A 89 -3.93 -19.62 11.55
C ASP A 89 -3.43 -21.09 11.50
N PHE A 90 -2.34 -21.35 10.76
CA PHE A 90 -1.72 -22.68 10.70
C PHE A 90 -1.13 -23.11 12.05
N ASP A 91 -0.41 -22.22 12.74
CA ASP A 91 0.22 -22.49 14.03
C ASP A 91 -0.84 -22.79 15.12
N ASP A 92 -1.91 -21.98 15.19
CA ASP A 92 -3.05 -22.21 16.09
C ASP A 92 -3.74 -23.56 15.81
N SER A 93 -3.94 -23.90 14.53
CA SER A 93 -4.54 -25.19 14.16
C SER A 93 -3.67 -26.38 14.58
N THR A 94 -2.35 -26.23 14.47
CA THR A 94 -1.37 -27.26 14.84
C THR A 94 -1.35 -27.43 16.36
N GLN A 95 -1.34 -26.32 17.12
CA GLN A 95 -1.41 -26.35 18.58
C GLN A 95 -2.68 -27.08 19.06
N LYS A 96 -3.84 -26.75 18.50
CA LYS A 96 -5.12 -27.41 18.83
C LYS A 96 -5.07 -28.92 18.54
N ALA A 97 -4.52 -29.32 17.40
CA ALA A 97 -4.38 -30.72 17.04
C ALA A 97 -3.46 -31.49 18.01
N VAL A 98 -2.34 -30.88 18.43
CA VAL A 98 -1.41 -31.47 19.40
C VAL A 98 -2.07 -31.64 20.77
N ILE A 99 -2.80 -30.63 21.26
CA ILE A 99 -3.54 -30.71 22.54
C ILE A 99 -4.59 -31.83 22.48
N ALA A 100 -5.35 -31.91 21.39
CA ALA A 100 -6.38 -32.94 21.20
C ALA A 100 -5.79 -34.36 21.13
N ALA A 101 -4.59 -34.52 20.56
CA ALA A 101 -3.88 -35.80 20.53
C ALA A 101 -3.35 -36.19 21.93
N GLY A 102 -2.87 -35.22 22.71
CA GLY A 102 -2.38 -35.45 24.08
C GLY A 102 -3.47 -35.77 25.10
N GLN A 103 -4.70 -35.29 24.91
CA GLN A 103 -5.84 -35.59 25.78
C GLN A 103 -6.47 -36.99 25.55
N LYS A 104 -6.03 -37.72 24.52
CA LYS A 104 -6.49 -39.09 24.24
C LYS A 104 -5.59 -40.19 24.85
N GLN A 105 -4.66 -39.83 25.73
CA GLN A 105 -3.80 -40.75 26.50
C GLN A 105 -4.11 -40.62 27.99
#